data_AF-A0ABD2Z8I9-F1
#
_entry.id   AF-A0ABD2Z8I9-F1
#
_cell.length_a   1.000
_cell.length_b   1.000
_cell.length_c   1.000
_cell.angle_alpha   90.00
_cell.angle_beta   90.00
_cell.angle_gamma   90.00
#
_symmetry.space_group_name_H-M   'P 1'
#
loop_
_entity.id
_entity.type
_entity.pdbx_description
1 polymer ?
#
loop_
_entity_poly.entity_id
_entity_poly.type
_entity_poly.pdbx_seq_one_letter_code
_entity_poly.pdbx_strand_id
1 'polypeptide(L)'
;MVLADDNFATIIAAVAEGRAIYNNTKQFIRYMISSNIGEVVCIFVAAVLGIPDTLYAYGLPATAIGFNKQDSDVMKAKPRKANEAVVSGWLFFRFGAIGAYVGLATIAGFIWWFLYSDSGPKLPYSELLFNKGTAYPCSVFSDRHPSTVSMTVLVVVEMFNALNNL
;
A
#
# COMPACT_ATOMS: atom_id res chain seq x y z
N MET A 1 23.53 10.22 -23.88
CA MET A 1 22.88 9.58 -25.05
C MET A 1 23.87 9.63 -26.20
N VAL A 2 24.04 8.52 -26.91
CA VAL A 2 24.84 8.44 -28.16
C VAL A 2 23.89 7.93 -29.23
N LEU A 3 23.90 8.55 -30.41
CA LEU A 3 23.11 8.10 -31.55
C LEU A 3 23.89 7.01 -32.29
N ALA A 4 23.27 5.86 -32.50
CA ALA A 4 23.90 4.75 -33.23
C ALA A 4 23.74 4.89 -34.75
N ASP A 5 22.81 5.73 -35.20
CA ASP A 5 22.33 5.85 -36.57
C ASP A 5 22.42 7.29 -37.12
N ASP A 6 23.00 8.22 -36.36
CA ASP A 6 23.10 9.66 -36.67
C ASP A 6 21.77 10.33 -37.10
N ASN A 7 20.63 9.77 -36.69
CA ASN A 7 19.31 10.22 -37.10
C ASN A 7 18.62 11.08 -36.03
N PHE A 8 18.16 12.27 -36.42
CA PHE A 8 17.36 13.13 -35.54
C PHE A 8 16.03 12.50 -35.11
N ALA A 9 15.45 11.59 -35.91
CA ALA A 9 14.23 10.88 -35.55
C ALA A 9 14.41 10.04 -34.26
N THR A 10 15.60 9.49 -34.03
CA THR A 10 15.95 8.70 -32.85
C THR A 10 15.93 9.54 -31.57
N ILE A 11 16.26 10.84 -31.67
CA ILE A 11 16.11 11.79 -30.55
C ILE A 11 14.63 11.95 -30.18
N ILE A 12 13.75 12.09 -31.18
CA ILE A 12 12.31 12.26 -30.95
C ILE A 12 11.72 11.00 -30.31
N ALA A 13 12.10 9.82 -30.80
CA ALA A 13 11.71 8.53 -30.21
C ALA A 13 12.20 8.39 -28.77
N ALA A 14 13.46 8.75 -28.49
CA ALA A 14 14.02 8.72 -27.13
C ALA A 14 13.29 9.68 -26.17
N VAL A 15 12.86 10.85 -26.65
CA VAL A 15 12.05 11.79 -25.86
C VAL A 15 10.65 11.21 -25.56
N ALA A 16 10.02 10.55 -26.53
CA ALA A 16 8.74 9.87 -26.33
C ALA A 16 8.85 8.77 -25.26
N GLU A 17 9.89 7.93 -25.37
CA GLU A 17 10.17 6.86 -24.42
C GLU A 17 10.46 7.40 -23.02
N GLY A 18 11.28 8.46 -22.92
CA GLY A 18 11.59 9.11 -21.64
C GLY A 18 10.36 9.70 -20.95
N ARG A 19 9.42 10.28 -21.70
CA ARG A 19 8.14 10.79 -21.15
C ARG A 19 7.29 9.65 -20.59
N ALA A 20 7.27 8.51 -21.27
CA ALA A 20 6.53 7.34 -20.82
C ALA A 20 7.10 6.74 -19.54
N ILE A 21 8.42 6.50 -19.50
CA ILE A 21 9.11 5.98 -18.32
C ILE A 21 8.85 6.89 -17.12
N TYR A 22 8.89 8.21 -17.32
CA TYR A 22 8.61 9.16 -16.25
C TYR A 22 7.17 9.06 -15.74
N ASN A 23 6.17 8.97 -16.61
CA ASN A 23 4.77 8.84 -16.22
C ASN A 23 4.53 7.56 -15.41
N ASN A 24 5.07 6.43 -15.87
CA ASN A 24 5.00 5.16 -15.13
C ASN A 24 5.72 5.25 -13.78
N THR A 25 6.91 5.87 -13.74
CA THR A 25 7.66 6.07 -12.50
C THR A 25 6.88 6.95 -11.51
N LYS A 26 6.20 8.01 -11.98
CA LYS A 26 5.36 8.86 -11.14
C LYS A 26 4.20 8.07 -10.52
N GLN A 27 3.56 7.20 -11.30
CA GLN A 27 2.48 6.31 -10.85
C GLN A 27 2.98 5.27 -9.85
N PHE A 28 4.13 4.68 -10.10
CA PHE A 28 4.83 3.76 -9.20
C PHE A 28 5.20 4.41 -7.86
N ILE A 29 5.80 5.61 -7.86
CA ILE A 29 6.14 6.34 -6.62
C ILE A 29 4.86 6.65 -5.82
N ARG A 30 3.80 7.08 -6.50
CA ARG A 30 2.50 7.34 -5.87
C ARG A 30 1.91 6.10 -5.21
N TYR A 31 2.00 4.94 -5.88
CA TYR A 31 1.56 3.66 -5.33
C TYR A 31 2.35 3.31 -4.06
N MET A 32 3.69 3.38 -4.14
CA MET A 32 4.56 3.01 -3.02
C MET A 32 4.32 3.91 -1.80
N ILE A 33 4.14 5.21 -2.01
CA ILE A 33 3.80 6.14 -0.93
C ILE A 33 2.43 5.80 -0.33
N SER A 34 1.42 5.52 -1.16
CA SER A 34 0.08 5.15 -0.70
C SER A 34 0.09 3.89 0.17
N SER A 35 0.79 2.84 -0.27
CA SER A 35 0.91 1.58 0.47
C SER A 35 1.64 1.76 1.80
N ASN A 36 2.77 2.47 1.80
CA ASN A 36 3.53 2.74 3.02
C ASN A 36 2.71 3.56 4.04
N ILE A 37 1.86 4.50 3.59
CA ILE A 37 0.96 5.25 4.48
C ILE A 37 -0.06 4.30 5.13
N GLY A 38 -0.62 3.35 4.38
CA GLY A 38 -1.55 2.35 4.92
C GLY A 38 -0.93 1.48 6.00
N GLU A 39 0.29 1.00 5.78
CA GLU A 39 1.04 0.22 6.78
C GLU A 39 1.32 1.03 8.05
N VAL A 40 1.77 2.29 7.91
CA VAL A 40 2.04 3.18 9.06
C VAL A 40 0.75 3.45 9.85
N VAL A 41 -0.37 3.72 9.18
CA VAL A 41 -1.66 3.92 9.85
C VAL A 41 -2.09 2.66 10.59
N CYS A 42 -1.87 1.49 10.01
CA CYS A 42 -2.18 0.22 10.66
C CYS A 42 -1.37 0.03 11.97
N ILE A 43 -0.05 0.23 11.91
CA ILE A 43 0.82 0.12 13.09
C ILE A 43 0.42 1.16 14.15
N PHE A 44 0.15 2.40 13.73
CA PHE A 44 -0.26 3.46 14.64
C PHE A 44 -1.57 3.14 15.37
N VAL A 45 -2.60 2.68 14.65
CA VAL A 45 -3.89 2.34 15.26
C VAL A 45 -3.76 1.10 16.15
N ALA A 46 -2.99 0.09 15.76
CA ALA A 46 -2.73 -1.09 16.58
C ALA A 46 -2.03 -0.71 17.91
N ALA A 47 -1.05 0.18 17.85
CA ALA A 47 -0.34 0.69 19.04
C ALA A 47 -1.28 1.50 19.96
N VAL A 48 -2.14 2.36 19.41
CA VAL A 48 -3.13 3.12 20.19
C VAL A 48 -4.13 2.20 20.88
N LEU A 49 -4.49 1.09 20.25
CA LEU A 49 -5.41 0.08 20.78
C LEU A 49 -4.75 -0.93 21.73
N GLY A 50 -3.42 -0.88 21.92
CA GLY A 50 -2.70 -1.81 22.80
C GLY A 50 -2.59 -3.24 22.26
N ILE A 51 -2.80 -3.44 20.95
CA ILE A 51 -2.72 -4.75 20.31
C ILE A 51 -1.24 -5.08 20.05
N PRO A 52 -0.71 -6.24 20.50
CA PRO A 52 0.70 -6.59 20.31
C PRO A 52 1.08 -6.74 18.83
N ASP A 53 2.33 -6.35 18.51
CA ASP A 53 2.90 -6.26 17.15
C ASP A 53 2.75 -7.56 16.35
N THR A 54 1.93 -7.53 15.30
CA THR A 54 1.67 -8.71 14.45
C THR A 54 1.85 -8.47 12.94
N LEU A 55 2.31 -7.29 12.51
CA LEU A 55 2.40 -6.95 11.09
C LEU A 55 3.85 -6.76 10.63
N TYR A 56 4.45 -7.84 10.13
CA TYR A 56 5.68 -7.78 9.33
C TYR A 56 5.33 -7.36 7.88
N ALA A 57 5.46 -6.07 7.56
CA ALA A 57 5.27 -5.55 6.21
C ALA A 57 6.22 -6.22 5.19
N TYR A 58 5.69 -6.82 4.13
CA TYR A 58 6.46 -7.37 3.01
C TYR A 58 6.19 -6.58 1.73
N GLY A 59 7.16 -5.76 1.31
CA GLY A 59 7.08 -4.80 0.20
C GLY A 59 7.16 -5.37 -1.23
N LEU A 60 6.53 -6.52 -1.51
CA LEU A 60 6.61 -7.17 -2.84
C LEU A 60 5.67 -6.67 -3.97
N PRO A 61 4.62 -5.83 -3.79
CA PRO A 61 3.73 -5.49 -4.91
C PRO A 61 4.25 -4.43 -5.91
N ALA A 62 5.22 -3.60 -5.53
CA ALA A 62 5.46 -2.34 -6.24
C ALA A 62 6.00 -2.53 -7.67
N THR A 63 6.87 -3.51 -7.92
CA THR A 63 7.67 -3.63 -9.15
C THR A 63 6.84 -3.84 -10.43
N ALA A 64 5.60 -4.36 -10.31
CA ALA A 64 4.75 -4.66 -11.47
C ALA A 64 4.15 -3.41 -12.15
N ILE A 65 4.02 -2.29 -11.43
CA ILE A 65 3.35 -1.06 -11.94
C ILE A 65 4.28 -0.25 -12.87
N GLY A 66 5.59 -0.51 -12.86
CA GLY A 66 6.56 0.17 -13.72
C GLY A 66 6.39 -0.13 -15.23
N PHE A 67 5.68 -1.20 -15.57
CA PHE A 67 5.52 -1.69 -16.95
C PHE A 67 4.18 -1.30 -17.61
N ASN A 68 3.51 -0.25 -17.11
CA ASN A 68 2.28 0.23 -17.71
C ASN A 68 2.45 0.64 -19.17
N LYS A 69 1.42 0.35 -19.99
CA LYS A 69 1.42 0.67 -21.42
C LYS A 69 1.56 2.18 -21.61
N GLN A 70 2.41 2.57 -22.55
CA GLN A 70 2.57 3.94 -23.00
C GLN A 70 1.21 4.58 -23.37
N ASP A 71 0.91 5.72 -22.75
CA ASP A 71 -0.18 6.58 -23.19
C ASP A 71 0.15 7.11 -24.60
N SER A 72 -0.75 6.92 -25.56
CA SER A 72 -0.53 7.31 -26.95
C SER A 72 -0.49 8.83 -27.14
N ASP A 73 -0.88 9.60 -26.12
CA ASP A 73 -0.91 11.06 -26.16
C ASP A 73 0.30 11.76 -25.50
N VAL A 74 1.33 11.02 -25.07
CA VAL A 74 2.52 11.57 -24.37
C VAL A 74 3.25 12.67 -25.14
N MET A 75 3.20 12.65 -26.47
CA MET A 75 3.85 13.64 -27.33
C MET A 75 3.01 14.89 -27.60
N LYS A 76 1.68 14.85 -27.40
CA LYS A 76 0.80 16.03 -27.56
C LYS A 76 0.80 16.94 -26.33
N ALA A 77 1.18 16.40 -25.17
CA ALA A 77 1.33 17.17 -23.94
C ALA A 77 2.52 18.14 -23.99
N LYS A 78 2.38 19.32 -23.40
CA LYS A 78 3.49 20.29 -23.27
C LYS A 78 4.60 19.73 -22.36
N PRO A 79 5.88 20.11 -22.57
CA PRO A 79 6.97 19.72 -21.69
C PRO A 79 6.68 20.06 -20.22
N ARG A 80 6.97 19.10 -19.33
CA ARG A 80 6.79 19.25 -17.88
C ARG A 80 7.67 20.36 -17.32
N LYS A 81 7.18 21.05 -16.29
CA LYS A 81 8.01 21.96 -15.48
C LYS A 81 8.86 21.16 -14.50
N ALA A 82 10.13 21.51 -14.33
CA ALA A 82 11.03 20.81 -13.39
C ALA A 82 10.52 20.81 -11.94
N ASN A 83 9.80 21.87 -11.54
CA ASN A 83 9.28 22.08 -10.18
C ASN A 83 7.84 21.56 -9.97
N GLU A 84 7.35 20.66 -10.83
CA GLU A 84 6.04 20.04 -10.59
C GLU A 84 6.16 18.94 -9.52
N ALA A 85 5.38 19.08 -8.45
CA ALA A 85 5.31 18.10 -7.38
C ALA A 85 4.75 16.75 -7.87
N VAL A 86 5.35 15.65 -7.41
CA VAL A 86 4.91 14.28 -7.74
C VAL A 86 3.56 13.97 -7.09
N VAL A 87 3.37 14.45 -5.85
CA VAL A 87 2.16 14.30 -5.03
C VAL A 87 1.57 15.70 -4.78
N SER A 88 0.34 15.93 -5.21
CA SER A 88 -0.40 17.16 -4.88
C SER A 88 -1.11 17.00 -3.52
N GLY A 89 -1.48 18.10 -2.86
CA GLY A 89 -2.16 18.05 -1.57
C GLY A 89 -3.46 17.23 -1.59
N TRP A 90 -4.25 17.33 -2.67
CA TRP A 90 -5.43 16.48 -2.86
C TRP A 90 -5.08 15.00 -2.98
N LEU A 91 -4.02 14.69 -3.73
CA LEU A 91 -3.55 13.32 -3.91
C LEU A 91 -3.06 12.72 -2.58
N PHE A 92 -2.38 13.53 -1.76
CA PHE A 92 -1.96 13.16 -0.41
C PHE A 92 -3.16 12.84 0.49
N PHE A 93 -4.20 13.70 0.48
CA PHE A 93 -5.42 13.43 1.26
C PHE A 93 -6.13 12.15 0.80
N ARG A 94 -6.21 11.91 -0.52
CA ARG A 94 -6.76 10.68 -1.09
C ARG A 94 -5.98 9.44 -0.60
N PHE A 95 -4.64 9.49 -0.60
CA PHE A 95 -3.82 8.39 -0.08
C PHE A 95 -3.97 8.21 1.43
N GLY A 96 -4.11 9.29 2.19
CA GLY A 96 -4.42 9.23 3.62
C GLY A 96 -5.75 8.52 3.89
N ALA A 97 -6.80 8.83 3.12
CA ALA A 97 -8.10 8.17 3.25
C ALA A 97 -8.05 6.68 2.88
N ILE A 98 -7.35 6.33 1.80
CA ILE A 98 -7.14 4.92 1.41
C ILE A 98 -6.33 4.19 2.48
N GLY A 99 -5.20 4.76 2.94
CA GLY A 99 -4.36 4.17 3.96
C GLY A 99 -5.10 3.96 5.29
N ALA A 100 -5.96 4.91 5.69
CA ALA A 100 -6.84 4.74 6.84
C ALA A 100 -7.83 3.59 6.67
N TYR A 101 -8.44 3.46 5.48
CA TYR A 101 -9.31 2.33 5.17
C TYR A 101 -8.56 0.99 5.24
N VAL A 102 -7.36 0.90 4.65
CA VAL A 102 -6.54 -0.32 4.69
C VAL A 102 -6.17 -0.68 6.12
N GLY A 103 -5.66 0.28 6.90
CA GLY A 103 -5.25 0.05 8.29
C GLY A 103 -6.40 -0.34 9.22
N LEU A 104 -7.60 0.21 9.01
CA LEU A 104 -8.78 -0.20 9.77
C LEU A 104 -9.28 -1.60 9.36
N ALA A 105 -9.23 -1.93 8.07
CA ALA A 105 -9.66 -3.23 7.56
C ALA A 105 -8.77 -4.38 8.07
N THR A 106 -7.45 -4.17 8.12
CA THR A 106 -6.50 -5.16 8.64
C THR A 106 -6.69 -5.39 10.13
N ILE A 107 -6.84 -4.33 10.92
CA ILE A 107 -7.13 -4.43 12.36
C ILE A 107 -8.49 -5.06 12.61
N ALA A 108 -9.50 -4.75 11.81
CA ALA A 108 -10.80 -5.39 11.89
C ALA A 108 -10.69 -6.90 11.64
N GLY A 109 -9.89 -7.33 10.66
CA GLY A 109 -9.60 -8.75 10.42
C GLY A 109 -8.93 -9.44 11.61
N PHE A 110 -7.96 -8.77 12.24
CA PHE A 110 -7.30 -9.25 13.45
C PHE A 110 -8.30 -9.45 14.60
N ILE A 111 -9.08 -8.40 14.88
CA ILE A 111 -10.09 -8.36 15.95
C ILE A 111 -11.20 -9.39 15.69
N TRP A 112 -11.65 -9.52 14.44
CA TRP A 112 -12.67 -10.49 14.05
C TRP A 112 -12.25 -11.94 14.34
N TRP A 113 -10.98 -12.28 14.13
CA TRP A 113 -10.48 -13.61 14.45
C TRP A 113 -10.59 -13.93 15.95
N PHE A 114 -10.28 -12.97 16.83
CA PHE A 114 -10.34 -13.18 18.28
C PHE A 114 -11.77 -13.21 18.84
N LEU A 115 -12.70 -12.45 18.27
CA LEU A 115 -14.08 -12.30 18.78
C LEU A 115 -15.08 -13.30 18.18
N TYR A 116 -15.02 -13.51 16.86
CA TYR A 116 -16.12 -14.13 16.11
C TYR A 116 -15.74 -15.43 15.40
N SER A 117 -14.45 -15.69 15.15
CA SER A 117 -14.03 -16.90 14.44
C SER A 117 -14.42 -18.17 15.19
N ASP A 118 -14.94 -19.16 14.48
CA ASP A 118 -15.26 -20.48 15.05
C ASP A 118 -14.02 -21.26 15.48
N SER A 119 -12.87 -21.00 14.85
CA SER A 119 -11.58 -21.55 15.24
C SER A 119 -10.87 -20.72 16.31
N GLY A 120 -11.46 -19.60 16.74
CA GLY A 120 -10.86 -18.65 17.67
C GLY A 120 -11.35 -18.81 19.12
N PRO A 121 -10.67 -18.12 20.06
CA PRO A 121 -10.98 -18.18 21.50
C PRO A 121 -12.27 -17.46 21.93
N LYS A 122 -12.92 -16.69 21.02
CA LYS A 122 -14.16 -15.91 21.26
C LYS A 122 -14.06 -15.01 22.51
N LEU A 123 -12.96 -14.25 22.59
CA LEU A 123 -12.65 -13.35 23.71
C LEU A 123 -13.57 -12.13 23.75
N PRO A 124 -13.92 -11.59 24.92
CA PRO A 124 -14.58 -10.30 25.03
C PRO A 124 -13.62 -9.15 24.64
N TYR A 125 -14.16 -8.12 23.97
CA TYR A 125 -13.37 -7.00 23.40
C TYR A 125 -12.46 -6.30 24.41
N SER A 126 -12.91 -6.16 25.66
CA SER A 126 -12.16 -5.54 26.75
C SER A 126 -10.89 -6.30 27.13
N GLU A 127 -10.88 -7.62 26.97
CA GLU A 127 -9.71 -8.43 27.30
C GLU A 127 -8.67 -8.41 26.18
N LEU A 128 -9.12 -8.30 24.92
CA LEU A 128 -8.24 -8.17 23.76
C LEU A 128 -7.45 -6.84 23.77
N LEU A 129 -8.10 -5.73 24.11
CA LEU A 129 -7.47 -4.40 24.11
C LEU A 129 -6.53 -4.16 25.30
N PHE A 130 -6.93 -4.58 26.50
CA PHE A 130 -6.20 -4.23 27.73
C PHE A 130 -5.28 -5.34 28.22
N ASN A 131 -5.12 -6.42 27.44
CA ASN A 131 -4.30 -7.61 27.72
C ASN A 131 -4.22 -7.91 29.23
N LYS A 132 -5.38 -8.02 29.88
CA LYS A 132 -5.41 -8.12 31.35
C LYS A 132 -4.95 -9.48 31.88
N GLY A 133 -4.66 -10.46 31.01
CA GLY A 133 -3.97 -11.71 31.38
C GLY A 133 -4.61 -12.54 32.50
N THR A 134 -5.84 -12.21 32.92
CA THR A 134 -6.45 -12.76 34.13
C THR A 134 -7.36 -13.95 33.87
N ALA A 135 -7.88 -14.10 32.65
CA ALA A 135 -8.86 -15.14 32.29
C ALA A 135 -8.34 -16.19 31.29
N TYR A 136 -7.33 -15.85 30.46
CA TYR A 136 -6.83 -16.73 29.37
C TYR A 136 -5.30 -16.81 29.36
N PRO A 137 -4.72 -17.97 28.97
CA PRO A 137 -3.27 -18.13 28.89
C PRO A 137 -2.66 -17.26 27.78
N CYS A 138 -1.50 -16.66 28.06
CA CYS A 138 -0.78 -15.79 27.12
C CYS A 138 -0.45 -16.45 25.77
N SER A 139 -0.48 -17.78 25.68
CA SER A 139 -0.29 -18.53 24.44
C SER A 139 -1.34 -18.22 23.37
N VAL A 140 -2.54 -17.78 23.76
CA VAL A 140 -3.64 -17.42 22.84
C VAL A 140 -3.32 -16.16 22.04
N PHE A 141 -2.58 -15.22 22.63
CA PHE A 141 -2.17 -13.96 21.95
C PHE A 141 -0.92 -14.12 21.09
N SER A 142 -0.21 -15.23 21.22
CA SER A 142 0.96 -15.58 20.41
C SER A 142 0.60 -16.44 19.18
N ASP A 143 -0.68 -16.67 18.92
CA ASP A 143 -1.13 -17.45 17.76
C ASP A 143 -0.86 -16.68 16.45
N ARG A 144 -0.45 -17.43 15.41
CA ARG A 144 -0.08 -16.91 14.09
C ARG A 144 -1.29 -16.76 13.15
N HIS A 145 -2.40 -17.42 13.45
CA HIS A 145 -3.64 -17.32 12.67
C HIS A 145 -4.19 -15.89 12.50
N PRO A 146 -4.35 -15.06 13.56
CA PRO A 146 -4.88 -13.70 13.41
C PRO A 146 -3.96 -12.79 12.58
N SER A 147 -2.64 -12.96 12.71
CA SER A 147 -1.65 -12.27 11.87
C SER A 147 -1.78 -12.69 10.40
N THR A 148 -2.07 -13.97 10.14
CA THR A 148 -2.26 -14.48 8.77
C THR A 148 -3.52 -13.92 8.12
N VAL A 149 -4.63 -13.82 8.88
CA VAL A 149 -5.87 -13.18 8.40
C VAL A 149 -5.62 -11.72 8.06
N SER A 150 -4.93 -10.99 8.94
CA SER A 150 -4.60 -9.57 8.75
C SER A 150 -3.71 -9.34 7.53
N MET A 151 -2.69 -10.19 7.34
CA MET A 151 -1.84 -10.17 6.15
C MET A 151 -2.61 -10.47 4.87
N THR A 152 -3.54 -11.41 4.92
CA THR A 152 -4.36 -11.75 3.74
C THR A 152 -5.26 -10.57 3.36
N VAL A 153 -5.89 -9.92 4.35
CA VAL A 153 -6.68 -8.69 4.12
C VAL A 153 -5.81 -7.58 3.53
N LEU A 154 -4.62 -7.36 4.09
CA LEU A 154 -3.67 -6.36 3.58
C LEU A 154 -3.33 -6.62 2.12
N VAL A 155 -2.88 -7.84 1.78
CA VAL A 155 -2.49 -8.20 0.41
C VAL A 155 -3.66 -8.05 -0.56
N VAL A 156 -4.85 -8.52 -0.20
CA VAL A 156 -6.04 -8.40 -1.06
C VAL A 156 -6.37 -6.93 -1.32
N VAL A 157 -6.42 -6.11 -0.28
CA VAL A 157 -6.73 -4.68 -0.40
C VAL A 157 -5.64 -3.95 -1.20
N GLU A 158 -4.36 -4.29 -1.01
CA GLU A 158 -3.27 -3.69 -1.80
C GLU A 158 -3.30 -4.10 -3.27
N MET A 159 -3.71 -5.34 -3.59
CA MET A 159 -3.94 -5.74 -4.99
C MET A 159 -5.08 -4.94 -5.64
N PHE A 160 -6.18 -4.68 -4.92
CA PHE A 160 -7.24 -3.79 -5.40
C PHE A 160 -6.79 -2.32 -5.50
N ASN A 161 -5.96 -1.86 -4.56
CA ASN A 161 -5.36 -0.52 -4.59
C ASN A 161 -4.44 -0.37 -5.80
N ALA A 162 -3.67 -1.40 -6.15
CA ALA A 162 -2.85 -1.44 -7.35
C ALA A 162 -3.71 -1.31 -8.61
N LEU A 163 -4.84 -2.02 -8.70
CA LEU A 163 -5.77 -1.91 -9.83
C LEU A 163 -6.41 -0.52 -9.96
N ASN A 164 -6.75 0.12 -8.84
CA ASN A 164 -7.32 1.48 -8.83
C ASN A 164 -6.31 2.58 -9.15
N ASN A 165 -5.02 2.23 -9.14
CA ASN A 165 -3.92 3.12 -9.42
C ASN A 165 -3.27 2.81 -10.77
N LEU A 166 -3.87 1.95 -11.60
CA LEU A 166 -3.59 1.77 -13.04
C LEU A 166 -4.38 2.82 -13.85
#